data_AF-A0A3G6ME90-F1
#
_entry.id   AF-A0A3G6ME90-F1
#
_cell.length_a   1.000
_cell.length_b   1.000
_cell.length_c   1.000
_cell.angle_alpha   90.00
_cell.angle_beta   90.00
_cell.angle_gamma   90.00
#
_symmetry.space_group_name_H-M   'P 1'
#
loop_
_entity.id
_entity.type
_entity.pdbx_description
1 polymer ?
#
loop_
_entity_poly.entity_id
_entity_poly.type
_entity_poly.pdbx_seq_one_letter_code
_entity_poly.pdbx_strand_id
1 'polypeptide(L)'
;MKKQLSILTFTLMYATFFAQVGINTSNPHISSALDVQSDNKGLIVPRLTSTAVTSLSGSASEGLIVFDKDQKKFLGWDGTKWQNLGFEGSAGGGSLLTGTIFTQSFETGDSVNYTTTGFAPSSFNFTSGSTVTGDAPASSSLFSDGTRGFGYSNNTSSGTNSYIEFNTIDASTYTSNITLSLDVAAFSIGSTGNGVENSDIVTIEVSTDGGANYNTKLTLTGGNSSTGSNTRWAFSGSGAGTNTYSASGITVASSSTATGSGITLTGAQAITKLSVTGIPNSSQLKVRIGVRNNAATELWVVDNVKLQAL
;
A
#
# COMPACT_ATOMS: atom_id res chain seq x y z
N MET A 1 -32.14 -76.50 -39.29
CA MET A 1 -32.52 -75.09 -39.08
C MET A 1 -31.99 -74.63 -37.73
N LYS A 2 -31.42 -73.43 -37.73
CA LYS A 2 -30.69 -72.75 -36.66
C LYS A 2 -31.59 -72.48 -35.45
N LYS A 3 -31.13 -72.81 -34.23
CA LYS A 3 -31.61 -72.19 -32.98
C LYS A 3 -30.44 -72.03 -31.99
N GLN A 4 -29.41 -71.32 -32.42
CA GLN A 4 -28.53 -70.61 -31.49
C GLN A 4 -29.31 -69.39 -31.00
N LEU A 5 -30.11 -69.51 -29.94
CA LEU A 5 -30.79 -68.35 -29.34
C LEU A 5 -31.20 -68.58 -27.88
N SER A 6 -30.33 -69.11 -27.03
CA SER A 6 -30.65 -69.19 -25.59
C SER A 6 -29.47 -68.97 -24.63
N ILE A 7 -28.30 -68.52 -25.11
CA ILE A 7 -27.16 -68.15 -24.24
C ILE A 7 -26.70 -66.71 -24.53
N LEU A 8 -27.66 -65.79 -24.72
CA LEU A 8 -27.37 -64.35 -24.78
C LEU A 8 -28.33 -63.51 -23.92
N THR A 9 -29.19 -64.15 -23.12
CA THR A 9 -30.20 -63.44 -22.33
C THR A 9 -29.88 -63.36 -20.85
N PHE A 10 -28.74 -63.92 -20.39
CA PHE A 10 -28.36 -63.90 -18.96
C PHE A 10 -27.18 -62.97 -18.62
N THR A 11 -26.70 -62.17 -19.59
CA THR A 11 -25.56 -61.24 -19.37
C THR A 11 -25.99 -59.77 -19.33
N LEU A 12 -27.28 -59.47 -19.22
CA LEU A 12 -27.75 -58.08 -19.21
C LEU A 12 -28.30 -57.72 -17.83
N MET A 13 -27.72 -56.64 -17.27
CA MET A 13 -28.12 -55.89 -16.07
C MET A 13 -27.41 -56.25 -14.75
N TYR A 14 -26.08 -56.15 -14.73
CA TYR A 14 -25.40 -55.57 -13.56
C TYR A 14 -25.38 -54.05 -13.73
N ALA A 15 -26.51 -53.40 -13.45
CA ALA A 15 -26.53 -51.95 -13.28
C ALA A 15 -26.19 -51.65 -11.81
N THR A 16 -25.05 -51.02 -11.56
CA THR A 16 -24.75 -50.46 -10.24
C THR A 16 -25.67 -49.26 -10.02
N PHE A 17 -26.72 -49.43 -9.23
CA PHE A 17 -27.52 -48.30 -8.75
C PHE A 17 -26.71 -47.55 -7.70
N PHE A 18 -26.30 -46.32 -8.01
CA PHE A 18 -25.72 -45.41 -7.01
C PHE A 18 -26.86 -44.85 -6.16
N ALA A 19 -26.84 -45.12 -4.84
CA ALA A 19 -27.80 -44.55 -3.90
C ALA A 19 -27.36 -43.13 -3.48
N GLN A 20 -27.42 -42.19 -4.42
CA GLN A 20 -27.22 -40.77 -4.15
C GLN A 20 -28.57 -40.11 -3.84
N VAL A 21 -28.60 -39.27 -2.81
CA VAL A 21 -29.82 -38.55 -2.42
C VAL A 21 -29.83 -37.20 -3.12
N GLY A 22 -30.73 -37.02 -4.08
CA GLY A 22 -31.05 -35.72 -4.66
C GLY A 22 -32.24 -35.08 -3.97
N ILE A 23 -32.09 -33.85 -3.49
CA ILE A 23 -33.21 -33.02 -3.05
C ILE A 23 -33.40 -31.92 -4.08
N ASN A 24 -34.55 -31.95 -4.76
CA ASN A 24 -34.93 -30.99 -5.81
C ASN A 24 -33.97 -30.99 -7.04
N THR A 25 -33.28 -32.12 -7.27
CA THR A 25 -32.55 -32.43 -8.51
C THR A 25 -32.73 -33.92 -8.85
N SER A 26 -32.99 -34.23 -10.12
CA SER A 26 -33.05 -35.61 -10.63
C SER A 26 -31.70 -36.12 -11.13
N ASN A 27 -30.69 -35.25 -11.16
CA ASN A 27 -29.32 -35.59 -11.55
C ASN A 27 -28.32 -35.06 -10.50
N PRO A 28 -28.27 -35.68 -9.30
CA PRO A 28 -27.28 -35.32 -8.28
C PRO A 28 -25.87 -35.43 -8.84
N HIS A 29 -24.99 -34.52 -8.42
CA HIS A 29 -23.60 -34.52 -8.86
C HIS A 29 -22.91 -35.84 -8.48
N ILE A 30 -22.12 -36.41 -9.40
CA ILE A 30 -21.48 -37.73 -9.25
C ILE A 30 -20.54 -37.83 -8.04
N SER A 31 -20.01 -36.69 -7.56
CA SER A 31 -19.14 -36.63 -6.38
C SER A 31 -19.90 -36.42 -5.07
N SER A 32 -21.24 -36.51 -5.05
CA SER A 32 -22.06 -36.22 -3.88
C SER A 32 -22.86 -37.44 -3.43
N ALA A 33 -22.87 -37.67 -2.11
CA ALA A 33 -23.83 -38.61 -1.51
C ALA A 33 -25.20 -37.93 -1.26
N LEU A 34 -25.20 -36.60 -1.10
CA LEU A 34 -26.37 -35.73 -0.97
C LEU A 34 -26.14 -34.47 -1.82
N ASP A 35 -27.04 -34.19 -2.76
CA ASP A 35 -27.06 -32.96 -3.56
C ASP A 35 -28.40 -32.23 -3.35
N VAL A 36 -28.34 -30.94 -3.02
CA VAL A 36 -29.52 -30.11 -2.74
C VAL A 36 -29.46 -28.89 -3.65
N GLN A 37 -30.42 -28.77 -4.58
CA GLN A 37 -30.51 -27.62 -5.48
C GLN A 37 -31.74 -26.77 -5.18
N SER A 38 -31.59 -25.45 -5.07
CA SER A 38 -32.69 -24.50 -4.97
C SER A 38 -32.21 -23.10 -5.26
N ASP A 39 -33.02 -22.31 -5.97
CA ASP A 39 -32.75 -20.89 -6.23
C ASP A 39 -33.25 -19.96 -5.10
N ASN A 40 -34.01 -20.50 -4.13
CA ASN A 40 -34.67 -19.70 -3.09
C ASN A 40 -34.76 -20.36 -1.70
N LYS A 41 -34.13 -21.52 -1.49
CA LYS A 41 -34.05 -22.22 -0.20
C LYS A 41 -32.61 -22.60 0.10
N GLY A 42 -32.29 -22.79 1.37
CA GLY A 42 -30.98 -23.26 1.84
C GLY A 42 -31.08 -24.57 2.63
N LEU A 43 -29.92 -25.05 3.10
CA LEU A 43 -29.81 -26.20 4.00
C LEU A 43 -29.76 -25.73 5.46
N ILE A 44 -30.64 -26.27 6.30
CA ILE A 44 -30.54 -26.11 7.76
C ILE A 44 -29.85 -27.34 8.34
N VAL A 45 -28.67 -27.13 8.93
CA VAL A 45 -27.94 -28.15 9.72
C VAL A 45 -28.50 -28.23 11.15
N PRO A 46 -28.19 -29.29 11.92
CA PRO A 46 -28.61 -29.39 13.33
C PRO A 46 -28.21 -28.14 14.13
N ARG A 47 -29.18 -27.55 14.84
CA ARG A 47 -28.99 -26.31 15.62
C ARG A 47 -28.99 -26.63 17.12
N LEU A 48 -27.84 -26.51 17.75
CA LEU A 48 -27.59 -26.99 19.11
C LEU A 48 -27.26 -25.83 20.06
N THR A 49 -27.43 -26.01 21.37
CA THR A 49 -26.85 -25.10 22.38
C THR A 49 -25.35 -25.39 22.51
N SER A 50 -24.55 -24.46 23.04
CA SER A 50 -23.12 -24.71 23.25
C SER A 50 -22.88 -25.93 24.14
N THR A 51 -23.70 -26.12 25.18
CA THR A 51 -23.63 -27.32 26.05
C THR A 51 -23.87 -28.61 25.27
N ALA A 52 -24.85 -28.61 24.36
CA ALA A 52 -25.13 -29.77 23.52
C ALA A 52 -23.98 -30.04 22.53
N VAL A 53 -23.39 -29.00 21.93
CA VAL A 53 -22.21 -29.13 21.07
C VAL A 53 -21.04 -29.76 21.84
N THR A 54 -20.73 -29.27 23.04
CA THR A 54 -19.66 -29.84 23.89
C THR A 54 -19.96 -31.30 24.26
N SER A 55 -21.22 -31.64 24.54
CA SER A 55 -21.59 -33.02 24.88
C SER A 55 -21.36 -34.03 23.74
N LEU A 56 -21.36 -33.56 22.49
CA LEU A 56 -21.12 -34.40 21.31
C LEU A 56 -19.65 -34.76 21.11
N SER A 57 -18.70 -34.06 21.74
CA SER A 57 -17.27 -34.24 21.47
C SER A 57 -16.75 -35.65 21.73
N GLY A 58 -17.38 -36.41 22.64
CA GLY A 58 -17.00 -37.80 22.92
C GLY A 58 -17.48 -38.82 21.87
N SER A 59 -18.38 -38.43 20.96
CA SER A 59 -19.00 -39.33 19.98
C SER A 59 -19.07 -38.75 18.56
N ALA A 60 -18.56 -37.53 18.34
CA ALA A 60 -18.58 -36.88 17.04
C ALA A 60 -17.63 -37.57 16.05
N SER A 61 -18.11 -37.80 14.83
CA SER A 61 -17.26 -38.23 13.71
C SER A 61 -16.64 -37.02 13.02
N GLU A 62 -15.43 -37.19 12.48
CA GLU A 62 -14.77 -36.17 11.67
C GLU A 62 -15.68 -35.70 10.53
N GLY A 63 -15.75 -34.38 10.32
CA GLY A 63 -16.63 -33.78 9.33
C GLY A 63 -18.08 -33.55 9.79
N LEU A 64 -18.44 -33.85 11.04
CA LEU A 64 -19.76 -33.49 11.59
C LEU A 64 -19.92 -31.96 11.62
N ILE A 65 -21.00 -31.44 11.02
CA ILE A 65 -21.31 -30.00 10.96
C ILE A 65 -22.58 -29.69 11.74
N VAL A 66 -22.52 -28.66 12.59
CA VAL A 66 -23.64 -28.15 13.40
C VAL A 66 -23.66 -26.62 13.40
N PHE A 67 -24.77 -26.03 13.80
CA PHE A 67 -24.86 -24.61 14.12
C PHE A 67 -25.06 -24.42 15.62
N ASP A 68 -24.12 -23.75 16.29
CA ASP A 68 -24.25 -23.35 17.68
C ASP A 68 -25.14 -22.10 17.78
N LYS A 69 -26.31 -22.26 18.41
CA LYS A 69 -27.30 -21.19 18.57
C LYS A 69 -26.93 -20.16 19.61
N ASP A 70 -26.09 -20.47 20.58
CA ASP A 70 -25.71 -19.55 21.65
C ASP A 70 -24.57 -18.66 21.16
N GLN A 71 -23.59 -19.26 20.46
CA GLN A 71 -22.46 -18.54 19.87
C GLN A 71 -22.73 -17.95 18.49
N LYS A 72 -23.80 -18.37 17.81
CA LYS A 72 -24.15 -17.99 16.43
C LYS A 72 -23.11 -18.40 15.38
N LYS A 73 -22.53 -19.60 15.53
CA LYS A 73 -21.42 -20.10 14.69
C LYS A 73 -21.77 -21.40 13.97
N PHE A 74 -21.28 -21.57 12.75
CA PHE A 74 -21.20 -22.89 12.13
C PHE A 74 -19.94 -23.59 12.64
N LEU A 75 -20.08 -24.82 13.13
CA LEU A 75 -18.99 -25.59 13.70
C LEU A 75 -18.82 -26.91 12.95
N GLY A 76 -17.56 -27.29 12.68
CA GLY A 76 -17.17 -28.59 12.12
C GLY A 76 -16.26 -29.35 13.07
N TRP A 77 -16.49 -30.65 13.25
CA TRP A 77 -15.60 -31.50 14.05
C TRP A 77 -14.40 -31.95 13.22
N ASP A 78 -13.18 -31.65 13.66
CA ASP A 78 -11.93 -32.03 12.97
C ASP A 78 -11.38 -33.41 13.38
N GLY A 79 -12.17 -34.18 14.14
CA GLY A 79 -11.75 -35.44 14.75
C GLY A 79 -11.27 -35.28 16.20
N THR A 80 -10.90 -34.07 16.62
CA THR A 80 -10.36 -33.79 17.96
C THR A 80 -11.02 -32.61 18.67
N LYS A 81 -11.48 -31.60 17.93
CA LYS A 81 -12.12 -30.39 18.46
C LYS A 81 -13.10 -29.78 17.43
N TRP A 82 -13.97 -28.93 17.94
CA TRP A 82 -14.89 -28.13 17.12
C TRP A 82 -14.16 -26.91 16.54
N GLN A 83 -14.27 -26.74 15.22
CA GLN A 83 -13.69 -25.65 14.44
C GLN A 83 -14.80 -24.72 13.94
N ASN A 84 -14.57 -23.42 13.95
CA ASN A 84 -15.49 -22.47 13.33
C ASN A 84 -15.35 -22.52 11.80
N LEU A 85 -16.46 -22.74 11.10
CA LEU A 85 -16.53 -22.80 9.64
C LEU A 85 -17.08 -21.52 9.01
N GLY A 86 -17.49 -20.54 9.84
CA GLY A 86 -18.01 -19.25 9.38
C GLY A 86 -16.92 -18.20 9.14
N PHE A 87 -17.27 -17.19 8.34
CA PHE A 87 -16.50 -15.95 8.20
C PHE A 87 -16.66 -15.11 9.47
N GLU A 88 -15.94 -15.43 10.52
CA GLU A 88 -15.71 -14.44 11.57
C GLU A 88 -14.64 -13.47 11.08
N GLY A 89 -14.97 -12.18 11.04
CA GLY A 89 -13.96 -11.13 11.02
C GLY A 89 -12.99 -11.44 12.15
N SER A 90 -11.80 -11.90 11.78
CA SER A 90 -10.85 -12.56 12.67
C SER A 90 -10.43 -11.61 13.79
N ALA A 91 -10.97 -11.80 14.98
CA ALA A 91 -10.36 -11.34 16.21
C ALA A 91 -9.34 -12.40 16.63
N GLY A 92 -8.08 -12.27 16.19
CA GLY A 92 -6.97 -13.09 16.68
C GLY A 92 -6.00 -13.66 15.64
N GLY A 93 -6.21 -13.39 14.36
CA GLY A 93 -5.32 -13.78 13.26
C GLY A 93 -5.85 -13.24 11.95
N GLY A 94 -6.10 -11.93 11.89
CA GLY A 94 -6.58 -11.26 10.69
C GLY A 94 -5.62 -11.54 9.54
N SER A 95 -6.17 -11.90 8.38
CA SER A 95 -5.44 -11.68 7.14
C SER A 95 -5.02 -10.21 7.17
N LEU A 96 -3.70 -9.98 7.20
CA LEU A 96 -3.14 -8.64 7.28
C LEU A 96 -3.70 -7.81 6.13
N LEU A 97 -4.16 -6.61 6.42
CA LEU A 97 -4.78 -5.73 5.45
C LEU A 97 -3.75 -5.32 4.40
N THR A 98 -4.16 -5.32 3.13
CA THR A 98 -3.48 -4.64 2.03
C THR A 98 -4.28 -3.40 1.63
N GLY A 99 -3.63 -2.45 0.98
CA GLY A 99 -4.26 -1.22 0.50
C GLY A 99 -3.67 0.06 1.07
N THR A 100 -4.25 1.20 0.68
CA THR A 100 -3.81 2.52 1.10
C THR A 100 -4.05 2.69 2.60
N ILE A 101 -2.99 3.07 3.33
CA ILE A 101 -3.04 3.42 4.75
C ILE A 101 -3.41 4.90 4.87
N PHE A 102 -2.70 5.77 4.15
CA PHE A 102 -3.09 7.17 3.97
C PHE A 102 -2.56 7.74 2.66
N THR A 103 -3.18 8.83 2.23
CA THR A 103 -2.69 9.71 1.17
C THR A 103 -2.74 11.15 1.70
N GLN A 104 -1.74 11.95 1.35
CA GLN A 104 -1.72 13.39 1.49
C GLN A 104 -1.36 14.00 0.14
N SER A 105 -2.36 14.54 -0.55
CA SER A 105 -2.27 15.24 -1.84
C SER A 105 -2.25 16.76 -1.70
N PHE A 106 -2.18 17.28 -0.46
CA PHE A 106 -2.18 18.71 -0.13
C PHE A 106 -3.37 19.53 -0.69
N GLU A 107 -4.46 18.86 -1.02
CA GLU A 107 -5.65 19.47 -1.60
C GLU A 107 -6.57 20.10 -0.54
N THR A 108 -7.45 20.99 -1.01
CA THR A 108 -8.45 21.57 -0.13
C THR A 108 -9.46 20.49 0.28
N GLY A 109 -9.52 20.20 1.58
CA GLY A 109 -10.40 19.16 2.13
C GLY A 109 -9.68 17.85 2.49
N ASP A 110 -8.39 17.73 2.17
CA ASP A 110 -7.58 16.62 2.68
C ASP A 110 -7.56 16.64 4.22
N SER A 111 -7.63 15.44 4.81
CA SER A 111 -7.41 15.30 6.24
C SER A 111 -5.94 15.59 6.54
N VAL A 112 -5.67 16.73 7.20
CA VAL A 112 -4.31 17.11 7.58
C VAL A 112 -3.81 16.16 8.67
N ASN A 113 -2.86 15.30 8.30
CA ASN A 113 -2.27 14.30 9.18
C ASN A 113 -0.76 14.53 9.40
N TYR A 114 -0.30 15.77 9.22
CA TYR A 114 1.10 16.15 9.38
C TYR A 114 1.24 17.48 10.12
N THR A 115 2.46 17.73 10.57
CA THR A 115 2.92 19.02 11.10
C THR A 115 4.22 19.42 10.41
N THR A 116 4.56 20.72 10.43
CA THR A 116 5.88 21.17 9.99
C THR A 116 6.80 21.43 11.17
N THR A 117 8.02 20.89 11.14
CA THR A 117 9.01 21.00 12.22
C THR A 117 10.42 21.26 11.67
N GLY A 118 11.43 21.35 12.55
CA GLY A 118 12.83 21.51 12.15
C GLY A 118 13.31 22.96 12.07
N PHE A 119 14.22 23.23 11.13
CA PHE A 119 14.98 24.50 11.09
C PHE A 119 14.13 25.73 10.78
N ALA A 120 13.32 25.69 9.71
CA ALA A 120 12.48 26.80 9.27
C ALA A 120 11.08 26.28 8.86
N PRO A 121 10.28 25.76 9.80
CA PRO A 121 9.00 25.10 9.49
C PRO A 121 7.95 26.05 8.89
N SER A 122 8.09 27.36 9.09
CA SER A 122 7.22 28.38 8.49
C SER A 122 7.53 28.66 7.01
N SER A 123 8.62 28.12 6.46
CA SER A 123 8.97 28.23 5.05
C SER A 123 8.17 27.27 4.15
N PHE A 124 7.43 26.34 4.74
CA PHE A 124 6.49 25.50 4.00
C PHE A 124 5.21 26.27 3.65
N ASN A 125 4.83 26.27 2.38
CA ASN A 125 3.64 26.95 1.87
C ASN A 125 2.97 26.12 0.78
N PHE A 126 1.64 26.18 0.67
CA PHE A 126 0.96 25.58 -0.48
C PHE A 126 1.34 26.30 -1.77
N THR A 127 1.60 25.52 -2.81
CA THR A 127 1.87 26.02 -4.17
C THR A 127 0.65 25.79 -5.04
N SER A 128 0.47 26.57 -6.11
CA SER A 128 -0.67 26.42 -7.02
C SER A 128 -0.38 27.03 -8.39
N GLY A 129 -1.10 26.60 -9.42
CA GLY A 129 -0.93 27.11 -10.77
C GLY A 129 0.40 26.67 -11.41
N SER A 130 0.97 27.52 -12.25
CA SER A 130 2.20 27.23 -13.00
C SER A 130 3.24 28.33 -12.82
N THR A 131 4.51 27.96 -12.96
CA THR A 131 5.64 28.89 -13.05
C THR A 131 5.51 29.85 -14.23
N VAL A 132 6.07 31.05 -14.09
CA VAL A 132 6.02 32.11 -15.11
C VAL A 132 7.34 32.19 -15.92
N THR A 133 7.43 33.11 -16.90
CA THR A 133 8.61 33.27 -17.76
C THR A 133 9.90 33.62 -17.01
N GLY A 134 9.80 34.28 -15.85
CA GLY A 134 10.95 34.61 -14.99
C GLY A 134 11.41 33.47 -14.09
N ASP A 135 10.66 32.36 -14.06
CA ASP A 135 10.95 31.16 -13.29
C ASP A 135 11.55 30.09 -14.20
N ALA A 136 12.04 29.01 -13.60
CA ALA A 136 12.47 27.85 -14.35
C ALA A 136 12.23 26.53 -13.59
N PRO A 137 11.80 25.45 -14.28
CA PRO A 137 11.33 25.43 -15.66
C PRO A 137 10.08 26.31 -15.83
N ALA A 138 10.02 27.12 -16.89
CA ALA A 138 8.91 28.05 -17.11
C ALA A 138 7.64 27.29 -17.55
N SER A 139 6.47 27.90 -17.31
CA SER A 139 5.16 27.36 -17.74
C SER A 139 4.88 25.92 -17.26
N SER A 140 5.37 25.57 -16.07
CA SER A 140 5.31 24.23 -15.50
C SER A 140 4.43 24.21 -14.25
N SER A 141 3.61 23.17 -14.10
CA SER A 141 2.72 23.00 -12.94
C SER A 141 3.51 22.93 -11.63
N LEU A 142 3.02 23.62 -10.60
CA LEU A 142 3.57 23.62 -9.24
C LEU A 142 2.89 22.57 -8.33
N PHE A 143 2.32 21.52 -8.93
CA PHE A 143 1.70 20.37 -8.29
C PHE A 143 1.71 19.20 -9.29
N SER A 144 1.68 17.95 -8.80
CA SER A 144 1.72 16.77 -9.66
C SER A 144 0.34 16.25 -10.04
N ASP A 145 -0.66 16.46 -9.18
CA ASP A 145 -2.08 16.19 -9.45
C ASP A 145 -2.97 17.21 -8.73
N GLY A 146 -4.25 17.30 -9.09
CA GLY A 146 -5.19 18.19 -8.41
C GLY A 146 -4.96 19.67 -8.71
N THR A 147 -4.76 20.48 -7.67
CA THR A 147 -4.69 21.95 -7.74
C THR A 147 -3.52 22.56 -6.96
N ARG A 148 -2.93 21.85 -5.98
CA ARG A 148 -1.89 22.41 -5.12
C ARG A 148 -0.88 21.36 -4.63
N GLY A 149 0.39 21.78 -4.55
CA GLY A 149 1.44 21.03 -3.89
C GLY A 149 1.83 21.67 -2.56
N PHE A 150 2.84 21.10 -1.89
CA PHE A 150 3.42 21.66 -0.68
C PHE A 150 4.88 22.03 -0.90
N GLY A 151 5.11 23.33 -1.03
CA GLY A 151 6.39 23.93 -1.37
C GLY A 151 7.23 24.30 -0.16
N TYR A 152 8.54 24.22 -0.30
CA TYR A 152 9.51 24.73 0.69
C TYR A 152 10.53 25.62 0.00
N SER A 153 10.70 26.84 0.52
CA SER A 153 11.72 27.79 0.08
C SER A 153 12.31 28.57 1.25
N ASN A 154 13.63 28.59 1.38
CA ASN A 154 14.33 29.34 2.41
C ASN A 154 15.66 29.91 1.93
N ASN A 155 16.05 31.10 2.42
CA ASN A 155 17.25 31.83 2.01
C ASN A 155 18.46 31.64 2.95
N THR A 156 18.43 30.61 3.80
CA THR A 156 19.49 30.38 4.78
C THR A 156 20.00 28.96 4.69
N SER A 157 21.28 28.84 4.33
CA SER A 157 22.00 27.58 4.36
C SER A 157 22.18 27.12 5.81
N SER A 158 21.49 26.05 6.19
CA SER A 158 21.68 25.36 7.46
C SER A 158 22.07 23.91 7.20
N GLY A 159 22.91 23.32 8.05
CA GLY A 159 23.16 21.87 8.01
C GLY A 159 21.95 21.03 8.43
N THR A 160 20.84 21.66 8.81
CA THR A 160 19.65 21.03 9.40
C THR A 160 18.45 21.10 8.46
N ASN A 161 17.64 20.04 8.43
CA ASN A 161 16.44 19.95 7.61
C ASN A 161 15.23 20.59 8.30
N SER A 162 14.29 21.07 7.50
CA SER A 162 12.90 21.28 7.90
C SER A 162 12.10 20.04 7.51
N TYR A 163 11.01 19.73 8.21
CA TYR A 163 10.29 18.48 8.04
C TYR A 163 8.81 18.67 7.81
N ILE A 164 8.25 17.85 6.91
CA ILE A 164 6.84 17.47 6.91
C ILE A 164 6.76 16.18 7.73
N GLU A 165 6.27 16.26 8.97
CA GLU A 165 6.22 15.14 9.90
C GLU A 165 4.79 14.62 10.04
N PHE A 166 4.57 13.39 9.58
CA PHE A 166 3.27 12.75 9.65
C PHE A 166 3.00 12.21 11.06
N ASN A 167 1.72 12.24 11.45
CA ASN A 167 1.24 11.69 12.70
C ASN A 167 1.61 10.21 12.85
N THR A 168 1.65 9.72 14.09
CA THR A 168 1.83 8.29 14.36
C THR A 168 0.68 7.48 13.76
N ILE A 169 1.04 6.42 13.05
CA ILE A 169 0.13 5.50 12.36
C ILE A 169 0.21 4.16 13.06
N ASP A 170 -0.93 3.62 13.47
CA ASP A 170 -1.04 2.22 13.84
C ASP A 170 -1.18 1.38 12.57
N ALA A 171 -0.05 0.87 12.08
CA ALA A 171 0.00 0.01 10.91
C ALA A 171 0.01 -1.49 11.29
N SER A 172 -0.21 -1.86 12.56
CA SER A 172 -0.06 -3.24 13.05
C SER A 172 -1.00 -4.25 12.38
N THR A 173 -2.13 -3.78 11.84
CA THR A 173 -3.11 -4.59 11.12
C THR A 173 -2.79 -4.81 9.64
N TYR A 174 -1.78 -4.14 9.09
CA TYR A 174 -1.42 -4.20 7.68
C TYR A 174 -0.28 -5.18 7.39
N THR A 175 -0.09 -5.58 6.13
CA THR A 175 1.03 -6.45 5.73
C THR A 175 2.37 -5.82 6.06
N SER A 176 3.37 -6.65 6.39
CA SER A 176 4.74 -6.22 6.67
C SER A 176 5.54 -5.93 5.39
N ASN A 177 4.91 -5.22 4.45
CA ASN A 177 5.47 -4.81 3.16
C ASN A 177 4.89 -3.45 2.77
N ILE A 178 5.06 -2.47 3.64
CA ILE A 178 4.52 -1.12 3.46
C ILE A 178 5.47 -0.34 2.54
N THR A 179 4.88 0.41 1.62
CA THR A 179 5.59 1.34 0.74
C THR A 179 5.15 2.76 1.05
N LEU A 180 6.12 3.63 1.32
CA LEU A 180 5.95 5.08 1.28
C LEU A 180 6.39 5.56 -0.10
N SER A 181 5.59 6.41 -0.74
CA SER A 181 5.92 7.09 -1.98
C SER A 181 5.52 8.56 -1.93
N LEU A 182 6.19 9.41 -2.71
CA LEU A 182 5.82 10.81 -2.91
C LEU A 182 6.27 11.28 -4.30
N ASP A 183 5.61 12.32 -4.80
CA ASP A 183 6.05 13.07 -5.96
C ASP A 183 6.87 14.29 -5.51
N VAL A 184 7.94 14.61 -6.25
CA VAL A 184 8.81 15.75 -5.95
C VAL A 184 9.25 16.50 -7.20
N ALA A 185 9.30 17.82 -7.12
CA ALA A 185 9.85 18.68 -8.15
C ALA A 185 10.72 19.78 -7.52
N ALA A 186 11.59 20.38 -8.34
CA ALA A 186 12.49 21.44 -7.94
C ALA A 186 12.41 22.59 -8.95
N PHE A 187 12.19 23.80 -8.46
CA PHE A 187 12.05 25.00 -9.29
C PHE A 187 13.01 26.09 -8.84
N SER A 188 13.32 26.97 -9.78
CA SER A 188 13.92 28.27 -9.55
C SER A 188 12.84 29.33 -9.76
N ILE A 189 12.45 30.03 -8.71
CA ILE A 189 11.40 31.05 -8.70
C ILE A 189 12.03 32.44 -8.71
N GLY A 190 11.59 33.31 -9.63
CA GLY A 190 12.14 34.65 -9.82
C GLY A 190 13.56 34.67 -10.41
N SER A 191 14.04 33.52 -10.91
CA SER A 191 15.34 33.38 -11.56
C SER A 191 15.32 32.25 -12.60
N THR A 192 16.05 32.43 -13.70
CA THR A 192 16.29 31.40 -14.71
C THR A 192 17.68 30.75 -14.58
N GLY A 193 18.54 31.31 -13.74
CA GLY A 193 19.93 30.85 -13.54
C GLY A 193 20.13 29.99 -12.30
N ASN A 194 19.17 29.99 -11.36
CA ASN A 194 19.25 29.25 -10.10
C ASN A 194 18.54 27.87 -10.21
N GLY A 195 18.48 27.14 -9.10
CA GLY A 195 18.05 25.76 -8.96
C GLY A 195 18.76 25.09 -7.78
N VAL A 196 18.38 23.86 -7.48
CA VAL A 196 18.88 23.07 -6.35
C VAL A 196 20.26 22.47 -6.64
N GLU A 197 21.16 22.49 -5.65
CA GLU A 197 22.49 21.88 -5.68
C GLU A 197 22.63 20.73 -4.66
N ASN A 198 23.85 20.21 -4.49
CA ASN A 198 24.10 19.00 -3.70
C ASN A 198 23.87 19.19 -2.19
N SER A 199 23.87 20.43 -1.71
CA SER A 199 23.49 20.78 -0.35
C SER A 199 21.98 20.73 -0.13
N ASP A 200 21.21 20.89 -1.21
CA ASP A 200 19.76 20.98 -1.18
C ASP A 200 19.19 19.60 -1.38
N ILE A 201 18.35 19.19 -0.45
CA ILE A 201 17.96 17.79 -0.33
C ILE A 201 16.49 17.64 -0.01
N VAL A 202 15.97 16.49 -0.42
CA VAL A 202 14.73 15.91 0.08
C VAL A 202 15.04 14.54 0.65
N THR A 203 14.66 14.27 1.90
CA THR A 203 14.88 12.97 2.57
C THR A 203 13.56 12.26 2.83
N ILE A 204 13.60 10.93 2.77
CA ILE A 204 12.57 10.07 3.36
C ILE A 204 13.15 9.44 4.62
N GLU A 205 12.51 9.69 5.74
CA GLU A 205 12.91 9.14 7.05
C GLU A 205 11.77 8.35 7.67
N VAL A 206 12.09 7.17 8.21
CA VAL A 206 11.13 6.22 8.76
C VAL A 206 11.51 5.88 10.21
N SER A 207 10.51 5.88 11.08
CA SER A 207 10.60 5.45 12.48
C SER A 207 9.53 4.40 12.74
N THR A 208 9.89 3.32 13.44
CA THR A 208 8.97 2.26 13.86
C THR A 208 8.71 2.29 15.37
N ASP A 209 9.19 3.32 16.06
CA ASP A 209 9.25 3.47 17.53
C ASP A 209 8.67 4.82 17.98
N GLY A 210 7.64 5.31 17.29
CA GLY A 210 6.91 6.51 17.70
C GLY A 210 7.69 7.82 17.51
N GLY A 211 8.75 7.79 16.71
CA GLY A 211 9.62 8.95 16.45
C GLY A 211 10.80 9.07 17.40
N ALA A 212 11.08 8.07 18.25
CA ALA A 212 12.26 8.08 19.09
C ALA A 212 13.55 8.00 18.23
N ASN A 213 13.54 7.18 17.18
CA ASN A 213 14.63 7.08 16.22
C ASN A 213 14.12 7.16 14.79
N TYR A 214 14.63 8.14 14.03
CA TYR A 214 14.37 8.25 12.60
C TYR A 214 15.57 7.72 11.80
N ASN A 215 15.30 6.78 10.91
CA ASN A 215 16.29 6.27 9.97
C ASN A 215 16.09 6.97 8.63
N THR A 216 17.10 7.72 8.17
CA THR A 216 17.11 8.25 6.80
C THR A 216 17.31 7.10 5.83
N LYS A 217 16.32 6.84 4.99
CA LYS A 217 16.34 5.72 4.03
C LYS A 217 16.65 6.18 2.62
N LEU A 218 16.30 7.40 2.26
CA LEU A 218 16.60 7.93 0.94
C LEU A 218 16.87 9.42 1.07
N THR A 219 17.91 9.91 0.40
CA THR A 219 18.23 11.32 0.25
C THR A 219 18.31 11.64 -1.24
N LEU A 220 17.39 12.46 -1.75
CA LEU A 220 17.51 13.09 -3.05
C LEU A 220 18.33 14.37 -2.91
N THR A 221 19.33 14.59 -3.76
CA THR A 221 20.08 15.85 -3.81
C THR A 221 19.85 16.59 -5.13
N GLY A 222 19.93 17.92 -5.09
CA GLY A 222 20.06 18.73 -6.30
C GLY A 222 21.40 18.48 -7.00
N GLY A 223 21.39 18.34 -8.33
CA GLY A 223 22.61 18.30 -9.14
C GLY A 223 23.61 17.17 -8.89
N ASN A 224 24.70 17.21 -9.66
CA ASN A 224 25.84 16.31 -9.50
C ASN A 224 26.83 16.92 -8.48
N SER A 225 27.32 16.08 -7.56
CA SER A 225 28.20 16.43 -6.44
C SER A 225 29.53 17.10 -6.82
N SER A 226 29.89 17.18 -8.11
CA SER A 226 31.23 17.59 -8.57
C SER A 226 31.35 19.03 -9.06
N THR A 227 30.26 19.76 -9.31
CA THR A 227 30.36 21.07 -10.01
C THR A 227 29.52 22.22 -9.42
N GLY A 228 28.76 22.01 -8.35
CA GLY A 228 27.88 23.07 -7.80
C GLY A 228 26.85 23.56 -8.82
N SER A 229 26.32 22.64 -9.63
CA SER A 229 25.37 22.97 -10.69
C SER A 229 23.97 23.16 -10.14
N ASN A 230 23.37 24.31 -10.43
CA ASN A 230 22.00 24.63 -10.03
C ASN A 230 21.04 23.92 -10.98
N THR A 231 20.36 22.89 -10.47
CA THR A 231 19.46 22.04 -11.27
C THR A 231 18.01 22.26 -10.90
N ARG A 232 17.10 21.91 -11.80
CA ARG A 232 15.66 22.04 -11.56
C ARG A 232 14.89 21.15 -12.52
N TRP A 233 13.68 20.76 -12.14
CA TRP A 233 12.82 19.93 -12.96
C TRP A 233 11.37 20.05 -12.49
N ALA A 234 10.45 19.94 -13.45
CA ALA A 234 9.03 19.89 -13.19
C ALA A 234 8.54 18.44 -13.04
N PHE A 235 7.31 18.29 -12.56
CA PHE A 235 6.63 16.99 -12.43
C PHE A 235 6.45 16.22 -13.74
N SER A 236 6.65 16.85 -14.90
CA SER A 236 6.66 16.19 -16.22
C SER A 236 7.88 15.26 -16.45
N GLY A 237 8.85 15.25 -15.52
CA GLY A 237 9.93 14.26 -15.49
C GLY A 237 9.43 12.84 -15.21
N SER A 238 10.30 11.85 -15.42
CA SER A 238 9.95 10.43 -15.28
C SER A 238 10.96 9.62 -14.45
N GLY A 239 11.96 10.29 -13.87
CA GLY A 239 12.98 9.65 -13.04
C GLY A 239 12.42 9.24 -11.69
N ALA A 240 12.97 8.19 -11.10
CA ALA A 240 12.56 7.71 -9.79
C ALA A 240 13.76 7.32 -8.93
N GLY A 241 13.64 7.55 -7.61
CA GLY A 241 14.55 7.06 -6.59
C GLY A 241 13.83 6.07 -5.67
N THR A 242 14.34 4.85 -5.58
CA THR A 242 13.74 3.81 -4.73
C THR A 242 14.80 3.19 -3.84
N ASN A 243 14.46 3.02 -2.56
CA ASN A 243 15.23 2.17 -1.64
C ASN A 243 14.31 1.17 -0.94
N THR A 244 14.90 0.17 -0.29
CA THR A 244 14.19 -0.76 0.59
C THR A 244 14.51 -0.41 2.05
N TYR A 245 13.53 -0.53 2.95
CA TYR A 245 13.72 -0.25 4.37
C TYR A 245 14.85 -1.07 5.01
N SER A 246 15.04 -2.32 4.60
CA SER A 246 16.10 -3.21 5.12
C SER A 246 17.52 -2.80 4.70
N ALA A 247 17.66 -1.96 3.68
CA ALA A 247 18.95 -1.46 3.23
C ALA A 247 19.41 -0.25 4.05
N SER A 248 20.72 0.02 3.97
CA SER A 248 21.29 1.30 4.40
C SER A 248 20.69 2.45 3.59
N GLY A 249 20.67 3.65 4.18
CA GLY A 249 20.24 4.86 3.47
C GLY A 249 21.06 5.10 2.21
N ILE A 250 20.41 5.51 1.13
CA ILE A 250 21.06 5.83 -0.14
C ILE A 250 20.93 7.32 -0.47
N THR A 251 21.86 7.83 -1.25
CA THR A 251 21.73 9.13 -1.92
C THR A 251 21.39 8.90 -3.39
N VAL A 252 20.31 9.53 -3.86
CA VAL A 252 19.89 9.55 -5.25
C VAL A 252 20.18 10.94 -5.79
N ALA A 253 20.85 11.00 -6.94
CA ALA A 253 21.12 12.24 -7.65
C ALA A 253 20.78 12.07 -9.13
N SER A 254 20.58 13.18 -9.83
CA SER A 254 20.43 13.15 -11.28
C SER A 254 21.71 12.61 -11.94
N SER A 255 21.56 11.73 -12.94
CA SER A 255 22.68 11.21 -13.74
C SER A 255 23.22 12.22 -14.77
N SER A 256 22.84 13.50 -14.68
CA SER A 256 23.20 14.50 -15.67
C SER A 256 24.71 14.78 -15.68
N THR A 257 25.28 14.77 -16.88
CA THR A 257 26.68 15.14 -17.15
C THR A 257 26.82 16.58 -17.62
N ALA A 258 25.72 17.33 -17.71
CA ALA A 258 25.72 18.72 -18.15
C ALA A 258 26.47 19.60 -17.15
N THR A 259 27.33 20.48 -17.68
CA THR A 259 28.15 21.42 -16.91
C THR A 259 27.57 22.84 -17.02
N GLY A 260 27.58 23.60 -15.92
CA GLY A 260 27.03 24.96 -15.84
C GLY A 260 25.92 25.15 -14.80
N SER A 261 25.47 26.39 -14.61
CA SER A 261 24.36 26.74 -13.71
C SER A 261 23.04 26.83 -14.47
N GLY A 262 21.94 26.51 -13.79
CA GLY A 262 20.59 26.69 -14.31
C GLY A 262 20.18 25.60 -15.31
N ILE A 263 20.43 24.34 -14.98
CA ILE A 263 20.14 23.19 -15.84
C ILE A 263 18.72 22.70 -15.57
N THR A 264 17.85 22.78 -16.58
CA THR A 264 16.53 22.14 -16.55
C THR A 264 16.66 20.66 -16.94
N LEU A 265 16.40 19.76 -16.00
CA LEU A 265 16.40 18.32 -16.22
C LEU A 265 15.03 17.84 -16.72
N THR A 266 15.03 16.83 -17.59
CA THR A 266 13.83 16.24 -18.19
C THR A 266 13.95 14.71 -18.28
N GLY A 267 12.83 14.03 -18.57
CA GLY A 267 12.78 12.57 -18.69
C GLY A 267 13.29 11.87 -17.43
N ALA A 268 14.06 10.79 -17.59
CA ALA A 268 14.58 9.99 -16.48
C ALA A 268 15.60 10.72 -15.59
N GLN A 269 16.20 11.82 -16.07
CA GLN A 269 17.14 12.62 -15.27
C GLN A 269 16.43 13.52 -14.25
N ALA A 270 15.16 13.86 -14.50
CA ALA A 270 14.29 14.57 -13.59
C ALA A 270 13.63 13.58 -12.64
N ILE A 271 14.18 13.43 -11.44
CA ILE A 271 13.67 12.50 -10.42
C ILE A 271 12.39 13.08 -9.83
N THR A 272 11.25 12.60 -10.30
CA THR A 272 9.92 13.09 -9.89
C THR A 272 9.22 12.20 -8.89
N LYS A 273 9.72 10.97 -8.66
CA LYS A 273 9.13 10.03 -7.70
C LYS A 273 10.17 9.47 -6.74
N LEU A 274 9.86 9.49 -5.45
CA LEU A 274 10.68 8.84 -4.43
C LEU A 274 9.87 7.76 -3.73
N SER A 275 10.50 6.64 -3.40
CA SER A 275 9.84 5.59 -2.61
C SER A 275 10.78 4.80 -1.70
N VAL A 276 10.21 4.34 -0.58
CA VAL A 276 10.84 3.37 0.31
C VAL A 276 9.88 2.20 0.49
N THR A 277 10.30 1.01 0.07
CA THR A 277 9.49 -0.23 0.10
C THR A 277 9.88 -1.13 1.27
N GLY A 278 9.06 -2.13 1.56
CA GLY A 278 9.36 -3.14 2.58
C GLY A 278 9.43 -2.60 4.01
N ILE A 279 8.77 -1.47 4.29
CA ILE A 279 8.63 -0.93 5.65
C ILE A 279 7.81 -1.94 6.47
N PRO A 280 8.28 -2.35 7.67
CA PRO A 280 7.54 -3.28 8.50
C PRO A 280 6.27 -2.63 9.05
N ASN A 281 5.28 -3.46 9.38
CA ASN A 281 4.15 -2.99 10.17
C ASN A 281 4.60 -2.64 11.59
N SER A 282 4.05 -1.57 12.15
CA SER A 282 4.29 -1.14 13.52
C SER A 282 3.07 -0.38 14.00
N SER A 283 2.70 -0.54 15.26
CA SER A 283 1.66 0.28 15.89
C SER A 283 2.11 1.71 16.16
N GLN A 284 3.40 2.01 15.93
CA GLN A 284 4.02 3.31 16.16
C GLN A 284 4.79 3.79 14.93
N LEU A 285 4.32 3.44 13.73
CA LEU A 285 4.95 3.87 12.50
C LEU A 285 4.85 5.40 12.35
N LYS A 286 5.99 6.06 12.15
CA LYS A 286 6.07 7.46 11.75
C LYS A 286 6.93 7.60 10.52
N VAL A 287 6.55 8.51 9.64
CA VAL A 287 7.33 8.90 8.48
C VAL A 287 7.45 10.42 8.45
N ARG A 288 8.58 10.92 7.96
CA ARG A 288 8.75 12.35 7.72
C ARG A 288 9.56 12.59 6.46
N ILE A 289 9.28 13.71 5.83
CA ILE A 289 9.98 14.18 4.63
C ILE A 289 10.83 15.36 5.06
N GLY A 290 12.15 15.20 5.04
CA GLY A 290 13.07 16.30 5.30
C GLY A 290 13.31 17.10 4.03
N VAL A 291 13.36 18.41 4.14
CA VAL A 291 13.61 19.32 3.03
C VAL A 291 14.61 20.37 3.46
N ARG A 292 15.55 20.66 2.57
CA ARG A 292 16.51 21.74 2.74
C ARG A 292 16.85 22.35 1.39
N ASN A 293 16.96 23.67 1.38
CA ASN A 293 17.56 24.44 0.31
C ASN A 293 18.35 25.62 0.90
N ASN A 294 19.06 26.36 0.06
CA ASN A 294 20.00 27.37 0.51
C ASN A 294 19.69 28.79 -0.03
N ALA A 295 18.81 28.93 -1.03
CA ALA A 295 18.36 30.21 -1.58
C ALA A 295 16.84 30.38 -1.60
N ALA A 296 16.38 31.62 -1.40
CA ALA A 296 14.96 31.99 -1.50
C ALA A 296 14.36 31.82 -2.91
N THR A 297 15.19 31.69 -3.93
CA THR A 297 14.74 31.41 -5.29
C THR A 297 14.67 29.92 -5.58
N GLU A 298 15.15 29.04 -4.71
CA GLU A 298 14.88 27.60 -4.84
C GLU A 298 13.53 27.25 -4.23
N LEU A 299 12.83 26.35 -4.88
CA LEU A 299 11.58 25.80 -4.40
C LEU A 299 11.57 24.29 -4.61
N TRP A 300 11.56 23.55 -3.51
CA TRP A 300 11.12 22.15 -3.53
C TRP A 300 9.61 22.11 -3.48
N VAL A 301 8.98 21.24 -4.26
CA VAL A 301 7.55 20.95 -4.15
C VAL A 301 7.37 19.46 -3.93
N VAL A 302 6.70 19.11 -2.85
CA VAL A 302 6.29 17.75 -2.52
C VAL A 302 4.80 17.61 -2.76
N ASP A 303 4.39 16.48 -3.32
CA ASP A 303 2.99 16.19 -3.58
C ASP A 303 2.70 14.68 -3.47
N ASN A 304 1.43 14.30 -3.39
CA ASN A 304 0.94 12.92 -3.45
C ASN A 304 1.70 11.93 -2.56
N VAL A 305 1.92 12.31 -1.30
CA VAL A 305 2.53 11.42 -0.31
C VAL A 305 1.56 10.29 0.00
N LYS A 306 1.98 9.05 -0.20
CA LYS A 306 1.13 7.87 -0.01
C LYS A 306 1.85 6.80 0.77
N LEU A 307 1.17 6.24 1.76
CA LEU A 307 1.59 5.04 2.47
C LEU A 307 0.63 3.91 2.14
N GLN A 308 1.14 2.78 1.65
CA GLN A 308 0.33 1.66 1.18
C GLN A 308 0.94 0.32 1.61
N ALA A 309 0.12 -0.58 2.09
CA ALA A 309 0.47 -1.97 2.33
C ALA A 309 0.21 -2.82 1.07
N LEU A 310 1.18 -3.64 0.69
CA LEU A 310 1.12 -4.55 -0.46
C LEU A 310 1.01 -6.01 -0.04
#